data_AF-A0AAF5DJW1-F1
#
_entry.id   AF-A0AAF5DJW1-F1
#
_cell.length_a   1.000
_cell.length_b   1.000
_cell.length_c   1.000
_cell.angle_alpha   90.00
_cell.angle_beta   90.00
_cell.angle_gamma   90.00
#
_symmetry.space_group_name_H-M   'P 1'
#
loop_
_entity.id
_entity.type
_entity.pdbx_description
1 polymer ?
#
loop_
_entity_poly.entity_id
_entity_poly.type
_entity_poly.pdbx_seq_one_letter_code
_entity_poly.pdbx_strand_id
1 'polypeptide(L)'
;YCDDDNLSTKDICRRIRRIRINKNLKDDKSSIQRVVLPRTSKHFVWATSKRNEVPEFTFRMQDQWHFEGDNIALRVTFNGVPKPETHWFKDQQPILPSMKTMINDGENSSELIIFNAEKNDSGFYTCRIENNLGIRESHAQIFIKGNENKKCLRSMPRKNYLSERLYRPMYHEISYYSRKC
;
A
#
# COMPACT_ATOMS: atom_id res chain seq x y z
N TYR A 1 25.70 -34.20 -44.84
CA TYR A 1 25.67 -32.94 -45.61
C TYR A 1 25.60 -31.78 -44.63
N CYS A 2 26.81 -31.29 -44.30
CA CYS A 2 27.26 -30.01 -43.72
C CYS A 2 26.24 -29.22 -42.87
N ASP A 3 26.37 -29.13 -41.54
CA ASP A 3 27.40 -28.43 -40.74
C ASP A 3 27.57 -26.94 -41.07
N ASP A 4 27.70 -26.18 -39.97
CA ASP A 4 28.07 -24.76 -39.82
C ASP A 4 26.95 -23.71 -39.94
N ASP A 5 26.59 -23.13 -38.79
CA ASP A 5 26.54 -21.66 -38.62
C ASP A 5 26.25 -21.28 -37.15
N ASN A 6 27.32 -21.31 -36.34
CA ASN A 6 27.41 -20.66 -35.03
C ASN A 6 27.37 -19.14 -35.22
N LEU A 7 26.17 -18.55 -35.30
CA LEU A 7 26.04 -17.08 -35.26
C LEU A 7 26.38 -16.56 -33.85
N SER A 8 27.49 -15.83 -33.77
CA SER A 8 27.96 -15.14 -32.56
C SER A 8 26.86 -14.25 -31.96
N THR A 9 26.81 -14.19 -30.62
CA THR A 9 25.91 -13.31 -29.84
C THR A 9 25.93 -11.85 -30.31
N LYS A 10 27.06 -11.39 -30.89
CA LYS A 10 27.18 -10.04 -31.48
C LYS A 10 26.31 -9.86 -32.73
N ASP A 11 26.11 -10.90 -33.54
CA ASP A 11 25.28 -10.82 -34.75
C ASP A 11 23.78 -10.86 -34.41
N ILE A 12 23.39 -11.57 -33.35
CA ILE A 12 22.03 -11.53 -32.79
C ILE A 12 21.70 -10.10 -32.33
N CYS A 13 22.61 -9.44 -31.61
CA CYS A 13 22.41 -8.06 -31.17
C CYS A 13 22.36 -7.05 -32.33
N ARG A 14 23.15 -7.25 -33.40
CA ARG A 14 23.07 -6.40 -34.62
C ARG A 14 21.75 -6.57 -35.37
N ARG A 15 21.21 -7.80 -35.40
CA ARG A 15 19.93 -8.09 -36.08
C ARG A 15 18.74 -7.49 -35.34
N ILE A 16 18.77 -7.51 -34.00
CA ILE A 16 17.74 -6.89 -33.14
C ILE A 16 17.70 -5.36 -33.32
N ARG A 17 18.84 -4.70 -33.60
CA ARG A 17 18.89 -3.24 -33.84
C ARG A 17 18.12 -2.74 -35.07
N ARG A 18 17.66 -3.62 -35.97
CA ARG A 18 16.88 -3.24 -37.16
C ARG A 18 15.36 -3.31 -36.98
N ILE A 19 14.87 -3.69 -35.80
CA ILE A 19 13.43 -3.66 -35.54
C ILE A 19 13.01 -2.19 -35.35
N ARG A 20 12.48 -1.62 -36.43
CA ARG A 20 11.89 -0.28 -36.48
C ARG A 20 10.61 -0.30 -35.64
N ILE A 21 10.74 0.03 -34.35
CA ILE A 21 9.59 0.18 -33.45
C ILE A 21 8.77 1.35 -33.98
N ASN A 22 7.62 1.02 -34.58
CA ASN A 22 6.68 2.01 -35.08
C ASN A 22 6.03 2.71 -33.87
N LYS A 23 6.49 3.91 -33.54
CA LYS A 23 5.95 4.76 -32.47
C LYS A 23 4.60 5.34 -32.92
N ASN A 24 3.52 4.56 -32.79
CA ASN A 24 2.14 5.03 -32.94
C ASN A 24 1.19 4.20 -32.06
N LEU A 25 1.51 4.07 -30.77
CA LEU A 25 0.61 3.53 -29.76
C LEU A 25 -0.21 4.68 -29.18
N LYS A 26 -1.26 5.07 -29.90
CA LYS A 26 -2.40 5.80 -29.34
C LYS A 26 -3.54 4.80 -29.15
N ASP A 27 -3.99 4.69 -27.91
CA ASP A 27 -5.40 4.52 -27.56
C ASP A 27 -6.17 3.31 -28.09
N ASP A 28 -5.66 2.07 -27.98
CA ASP A 28 -6.60 0.95 -28.07
C ASP A 28 -6.33 -0.26 -27.17
N LYS A 29 -7.33 -0.52 -26.32
CA LYS A 29 -7.40 -1.54 -25.29
C LYS A 29 -7.81 -2.87 -25.91
N SER A 30 -6.95 -3.56 -26.67
CA SER A 30 -7.24 -4.96 -27.10
C SER A 30 -6.10 -5.77 -27.73
N SER A 31 -4.86 -5.27 -27.79
CA SER A 31 -3.84 -5.91 -28.62
C SER A 31 -3.19 -7.16 -28.00
N ILE A 32 -3.79 -8.34 -28.21
CA ILE A 32 -3.04 -9.60 -28.28
C ILE A 32 -2.13 -9.50 -29.52
N GLN A 33 -0.86 -9.16 -29.34
CA GLN A 33 0.11 -9.23 -30.44
C GLN A 33 0.55 -10.69 -30.64
N ARG A 34 0.19 -11.26 -31.79
CA ARG A 34 0.86 -12.47 -32.32
C ARG A 34 2.27 -12.08 -32.75
N VAL A 35 3.25 -12.27 -31.88
CA VAL A 35 4.67 -12.20 -32.27
C VAL A 35 5.01 -13.50 -33.01
N VAL A 36 5.16 -13.43 -34.33
CA VAL A 36 5.75 -14.53 -35.12
C VAL A 36 7.25 -14.52 -34.86
N LEU A 37 7.71 -15.42 -33.99
CA LEU A 37 9.14 -15.62 -33.77
C LEU A 37 9.79 -16.19 -35.05
N PRO A 38 11.05 -15.83 -35.37
CA PRO A 38 11.78 -16.44 -36.47
C PRO A 38 11.82 -17.97 -36.30
N ARG A 39 11.81 -18.71 -37.42
CA ARG A 39 11.76 -20.18 -37.50
C ARG A 39 12.90 -20.96 -36.80
N THR A 40 13.74 -20.32 -35.98
CA THR A 40 14.99 -20.89 -35.45
C THR A 40 15.13 -20.87 -33.92
N SER A 41 14.11 -20.46 -33.16
CA SER A 41 14.15 -20.51 -31.69
C SER A 41 13.23 -21.60 -31.13
N LYS A 42 13.80 -22.75 -30.71
CA LYS A 42 13.11 -23.80 -29.93
C LYS A 42 12.79 -23.38 -28.47
N HIS A 43 12.80 -22.08 -28.17
CA HIS A 43 12.45 -21.54 -26.86
C HIS A 43 11.29 -20.55 -27.01
N PHE A 44 10.07 -21.04 -26.79
CA PHE A 44 8.91 -20.18 -26.55
C PHE A 44 9.00 -19.65 -25.12
N VAL A 45 9.34 -18.38 -24.95
CA VAL A 45 9.11 -17.68 -23.67
C VAL A 45 7.77 -16.96 -23.82
N TRP A 46 6.74 -17.46 -23.14
CA TRP A 46 5.48 -16.74 -23.03
C TRP A 46 5.70 -15.54 -22.10
N ALA A 47 5.93 -14.35 -22.65
CA ALA A 47 5.81 -13.12 -21.87
C ALA A 47 4.31 -12.88 -21.63
N THR A 48 3.77 -13.38 -20.51
CA THR A 48 2.42 -13.01 -20.10
C THR A 48 2.47 -11.58 -19.58
N SER A 49 2.06 -10.62 -20.41
CA SER A 49 1.83 -9.24 -19.96
C SER A 49 0.67 -9.28 -18.95
N LYS A 50 0.97 -9.14 -17.65
CA LYS A 50 -0.07 -8.92 -16.63
C LYS A 50 -0.91 -7.72 -17.09
N ARG A 51 -2.24 -7.83 -17.00
CA ARG A 51 -3.12 -6.72 -17.37
C ARG A 51 -2.85 -5.56 -16.41
N ASN A 52 -2.77 -4.35 -16.94
CA ASN A 52 -2.76 -3.17 -16.08
C ASN A 52 -4.12 -3.06 -15.38
N GLU A 53 -4.10 -2.70 -14.10
CA GLU A 53 -5.23 -2.63 -13.19
C GLU A 53 -5.19 -1.27 -12.48
N VAL A 54 -6.33 -0.57 -12.44
CA VAL A 54 -6.49 0.66 -11.65
C VAL A 54 -6.25 0.35 -10.17
N PRO A 55 -5.76 1.31 -9.37
CA PRO A 55 -5.60 1.11 -7.94
C PRO A 55 -6.96 0.87 -7.30
N GLU A 56 -7.07 -0.08 -6.38
CA GLU A 56 -8.28 -0.30 -5.59
C GLU A 56 -7.94 -0.82 -4.20
N PHE A 57 -8.62 -0.30 -3.17
CA PHE A 57 -8.42 -0.74 -1.80
C PHE A 57 -9.12 -2.07 -1.55
N THR A 58 -8.36 -3.07 -1.09
CA THR A 58 -8.91 -4.32 -0.54
C THR A 58 -9.23 -4.20 0.94
N PHE A 59 -8.51 -3.33 1.67
CA PHE A 59 -8.82 -2.94 3.03
C PHE A 59 -8.66 -1.43 3.18
N ARG A 60 -9.74 -0.77 3.57
CA ARG A 60 -9.81 0.66 3.83
C ARG A 60 -9.57 0.92 5.32
N MET A 61 -9.03 2.10 5.61
CA MET A 61 -8.88 2.55 7.00
C MET A 61 -10.23 2.67 7.69
N GLN A 62 -10.20 2.58 9.01
CA GLN A 62 -11.35 2.75 9.89
C GLN A 62 -11.00 3.74 10.99
N ASP A 63 -12.02 4.40 11.51
CA ASP A 63 -11.86 5.33 12.64
C ASP A 63 -11.30 4.61 13.87
N GLN A 64 -10.42 5.29 14.60
CA GLN A 64 -9.77 4.73 15.79
C GLN A 64 -9.81 5.72 16.96
N TRP A 65 -9.86 5.19 18.17
CA TRP A 65 -9.76 5.95 19.40
C TRP A 65 -8.48 5.55 20.12
N HIS A 66 -7.75 6.51 20.66
CA HIS A 66 -6.48 6.28 21.37
C HIS A 66 -6.37 7.21 22.58
N PHE A 67 -5.44 6.91 23.48
CA PHE A 67 -5.05 7.80 24.57
C PHE A 67 -3.72 8.49 24.25
N GLU A 68 -3.48 9.62 24.91
CA GLU A 68 -2.16 10.24 24.86
C GLU A 68 -1.06 9.27 25.34
N GLY A 69 -0.03 9.16 24.52
CA GLY A 69 1.12 8.26 24.69
C GLY A 69 1.01 6.93 23.96
N ASP A 70 -0.14 6.59 23.37
CA ASP A 70 -0.30 5.38 22.57
C ASP A 70 0.51 5.47 21.26
N ASN A 71 0.92 4.32 20.72
CA ASN A 71 1.43 4.23 19.36
C ASN A 71 0.28 3.83 18.43
N ILE A 72 -0.03 4.66 17.45
CA ILE A 72 -1.16 4.49 16.54
C ILE A 72 -0.67 3.85 15.24
N ALA A 73 -1.37 2.83 14.74
CA ALA A 73 -1.10 2.22 13.44
C ALA A 73 -2.32 2.30 12.53
N LEU A 74 -2.16 2.96 11.39
CA LEU A 74 -3.16 3.07 10.33
C LEU A 74 -2.71 2.24 9.15
N ARG A 75 -3.51 1.25 8.77
CA ARG A 75 -3.16 0.30 7.72
C ARG A 75 -4.18 0.30 6.59
N VAL A 76 -3.67 0.23 5.36
CA VAL A 76 -4.44 -0.06 4.15
C VAL A 76 -3.85 -1.25 3.41
N THR A 77 -4.70 -1.95 2.67
CA THR A 77 -4.26 -2.91 1.65
C THR A 77 -4.92 -2.59 0.33
N PHE A 78 -4.19 -2.78 -0.77
CA PHE A 78 -4.63 -2.38 -2.10
C PHE A 78 -4.02 -3.27 -3.19
N ASN A 79 -4.71 -3.27 -4.32
CA ASN A 79 -4.26 -3.87 -5.56
C ASN A 79 -4.10 -2.79 -6.63
N GLY A 80 -3.30 -3.09 -7.65
CA GLY A 80 -3.08 -2.23 -8.80
C GLY A 80 -1.90 -2.74 -9.62
N VAL A 81 -1.97 -2.56 -10.94
CA VAL A 81 -0.90 -2.92 -11.87
C VAL A 81 -0.73 -1.77 -12.86
N PRO A 82 0.37 -1.02 -12.86
CA PRO A 82 1.54 -1.13 -11.96
C PRO A 82 1.20 -0.91 -10.48
N LYS A 83 2.12 -1.33 -9.60
CA LYS A 83 2.04 -1.11 -8.16
C LYS A 83 1.75 0.37 -7.88
N PRO A 84 0.67 0.71 -7.17
CA PRO A 84 0.36 2.10 -6.84
C PRO A 84 1.40 2.71 -5.89
N GLU A 85 1.72 3.98 -6.08
CA GLU A 85 2.40 4.82 -5.10
C GLU A 85 1.43 5.24 -4.00
N THR A 86 1.93 5.37 -2.78
CA THR A 86 1.16 5.65 -1.55
C THR A 86 1.53 7.01 -0.97
N HIS A 87 0.52 7.81 -0.64
CA HIS A 87 0.70 9.11 -0.01
C HIS A 87 -0.24 9.27 1.18
N TRP A 88 0.29 9.76 2.29
CA TRP A 88 -0.44 9.94 3.54
C TRP A 88 -0.66 11.41 3.85
N PHE A 89 -1.84 11.75 4.35
CA PHE A 89 -2.23 13.11 4.69
C PHE A 89 -2.94 13.16 6.05
N LYS A 90 -2.70 14.22 6.82
CA LYS A 90 -3.48 14.60 8.01
C LYS A 90 -4.10 15.96 7.75
N ASP A 91 -5.42 16.06 7.84
CA ASP A 91 -6.17 17.31 7.63
C ASP A 91 -5.78 18.01 6.32
N GLN A 92 -5.64 17.21 5.24
CA GLN A 92 -5.20 17.61 3.88
C GLN A 92 -3.73 18.03 3.76
N GLN A 93 -2.93 18.00 4.83
CA GLN A 93 -1.49 18.24 4.78
C GLN A 93 -0.71 16.93 4.62
N PRO A 94 0.31 16.88 3.74
CA PRO A 94 1.10 15.67 3.53
C PRO A 94 1.86 15.30 4.81
N ILE A 95 1.86 14.02 5.14
CA ILE A 95 2.64 13.46 6.25
C ILE A 95 3.98 13.00 5.70
N LEU A 96 5.06 13.54 6.25
CA LEU A 96 6.41 13.10 5.94
C LEU A 96 6.93 12.18 7.06
N PRO A 97 7.79 11.20 6.75
CA PRO A 97 8.50 10.43 7.77
C PRO A 97 9.31 11.34 8.70
N SER A 98 9.23 11.09 10.01
CA SER A 98 9.92 11.86 11.05
C SER A 98 10.19 10.96 12.27
N MET A 99 10.76 11.53 13.35
CA MET A 99 10.87 10.79 14.62
C MET A 99 9.50 10.43 15.22
N LYS A 100 8.43 11.15 14.86
CA LYS A 100 7.07 10.93 15.34
C LYS A 100 6.26 10.01 14.41
N THR A 101 6.59 9.99 13.12
CA THR A 101 5.79 9.34 12.06
C THR A 101 6.65 8.42 11.21
N MET A 102 6.24 7.16 11.05
CA MET A 102 6.91 6.19 10.19
C MET A 102 5.91 5.65 9.16
N ILE A 103 6.35 5.50 7.91
CA ILE A 103 5.55 4.94 6.82
C ILE A 103 6.25 3.67 6.35
N ASN A 104 5.52 2.55 6.41
CA ASN A 104 5.96 1.24 5.95
C ASN A 104 5.17 0.85 4.69
N ASP A 105 5.80 0.97 3.53
CA ASP A 105 5.20 0.55 2.26
C ASP A 105 5.62 -0.88 1.89
N GLY A 106 4.62 -1.76 1.81
CA GLY A 106 4.74 -3.14 1.33
C GLY A 106 4.39 -3.25 -0.16
N GLU A 107 4.22 -4.48 -0.65
CA GLU A 107 3.85 -4.72 -2.06
C GLU A 107 2.39 -4.34 -2.35
N ASN A 108 1.49 -4.69 -1.43
CA ASN A 108 0.04 -4.50 -1.55
C ASN A 108 -0.54 -3.84 -0.30
N SER A 109 0.29 -3.16 0.47
CA SER A 109 -0.12 -2.55 1.73
C SER A 109 0.73 -1.34 2.05
N SER A 110 0.17 -0.41 2.82
CA SER A 110 0.91 0.69 3.44
C SER A 110 0.42 0.86 4.87
N GLU A 111 1.35 1.16 5.77
CA GLU A 111 1.07 1.39 7.18
C GLU A 111 1.74 2.69 7.65
N LEU A 112 0.94 3.58 8.22
CA LEU A 112 1.40 4.79 8.91
C LEU A 112 1.39 4.52 10.42
N ILE A 113 2.54 4.69 11.05
CA ILE A 113 2.71 4.59 12.50
C ILE A 113 2.99 5.97 13.08
N ILE A 114 2.22 6.35 14.10
CA ILE A 114 2.41 7.59 14.87
C ILE A 114 2.84 7.19 16.27
N PHE A 115 4.02 7.62 16.69
CA PHE A 115 4.57 7.31 18.01
C PHE A 115 4.15 8.35 19.04
N ASN A 116 3.89 7.88 20.27
CA ASN A 116 3.58 8.72 21.43
C ASN A 116 2.52 9.79 21.11
N ALA A 117 1.31 9.33 20.82
CA ALA A 117 0.18 10.14 20.40
C ALA A 117 -0.09 11.33 21.35
N GLU A 118 -0.36 12.49 20.77
CA GLU A 118 -0.73 13.73 21.47
C GLU A 118 -2.12 14.17 21.04
N LYS A 119 -2.82 14.99 21.84
CA LYS A 119 -4.15 15.54 21.47
C LYS A 119 -4.20 16.11 20.04
N ASN A 120 -3.14 16.79 19.62
CA ASN A 120 -3.03 17.42 18.29
C ASN A 120 -2.89 16.42 17.13
N ASP A 121 -2.57 15.16 17.40
CA ASP A 121 -2.56 14.10 16.38
C ASP A 121 -3.97 13.62 16.03
N SER A 122 -5.00 14.06 16.79
CA SER A 122 -6.39 13.87 16.39
C SER A 122 -6.65 14.59 15.07
N GLY A 123 -7.47 14.00 14.21
CA GLY A 123 -7.78 14.60 12.90
C GLY A 123 -8.26 13.58 11.88
N PHE A 124 -8.44 14.06 10.66
CA PHE A 124 -8.79 13.24 9.51
C PHE A 124 -7.54 12.80 8.76
N TYR A 125 -7.35 11.49 8.68
CA TYR A 125 -6.24 10.89 7.95
C TYR A 125 -6.72 10.36 6.61
N THR A 126 -5.97 10.66 5.55
CA THR A 126 -6.22 10.18 4.19
C THR A 126 -5.01 9.40 3.69
N CYS A 127 -5.25 8.20 3.17
CA CYS A 127 -4.28 7.46 2.39
C CYS A 127 -4.72 7.52 0.92
N ARG A 128 -3.87 8.07 0.05
CA ARG A 128 -4.06 8.14 -1.39
C ARG A 128 -3.16 7.09 -2.05
N ILE A 129 -3.73 6.31 -2.97
CA ILE A 129 -3.00 5.40 -3.84
C ILE A 129 -3.13 5.85 -5.30
N GLU A 130 -2.04 5.83 -6.04
CA GLU A 130 -1.98 6.34 -7.42
C GLU A 130 -1.15 5.45 -8.33
N ASN A 131 -1.66 5.16 -9.53
CA ASN A 131 -0.85 4.68 -10.64
C ASN A 131 -1.26 5.39 -11.93
N ASN A 132 -0.60 5.06 -13.04
CA ASN A 132 -0.87 5.68 -14.35
C ASN A 132 -2.30 5.47 -14.90
N LEU A 133 -3.12 4.63 -14.26
CA LEU A 133 -4.51 4.40 -14.65
C LEU A 133 -5.51 5.13 -13.75
N GLY A 134 -5.11 5.65 -12.59
CA GLY A 134 -6.00 6.43 -11.73
C GLY A 134 -5.54 6.56 -10.29
N ILE A 135 -6.40 7.22 -9.50
CA ILE A 135 -6.18 7.54 -8.09
C ILE A 135 -7.35 7.01 -7.26
N ARG A 136 -7.09 6.55 -6.03
CA ARG A 136 -8.11 6.25 -5.00
C ARG A 136 -7.68 6.81 -3.66
N GLU A 137 -8.66 7.12 -2.82
CA GLU A 137 -8.44 7.56 -1.45
C GLU A 137 -9.22 6.69 -0.45
N SER A 138 -8.65 6.57 0.75
CA SER A 138 -9.26 5.99 1.95
C SER A 138 -9.14 7.00 3.09
N HIS A 139 -10.18 7.16 3.88
CA HIS A 139 -10.24 8.13 4.98
C HIS A 139 -10.53 7.45 6.31
N ALA A 140 -9.99 7.98 7.40
CA ALA A 140 -10.33 7.60 8.76
C ALA A 140 -10.15 8.79 9.70
N GLN A 141 -11.00 8.89 10.71
CA GLN A 141 -10.87 9.87 11.78
C GLN A 141 -10.21 9.24 13.01
N ILE A 142 -9.19 9.92 13.54
CA ILE A 142 -8.48 9.49 14.74
C ILE A 142 -8.82 10.43 15.89
N PHE A 143 -9.24 9.82 17.01
CA PHE A 143 -9.63 10.52 18.22
C PHE A 143 -8.64 10.20 19.34
N ILE A 144 -7.97 11.22 19.87
CA ILE A 144 -7.03 11.04 20.99
C ILE A 144 -7.59 11.71 22.22
N LYS A 145 -7.74 10.93 23.29
CA LYS A 145 -8.18 11.41 24.60
C LYS A 145 -6.99 11.64 25.52
N GLY A 146 -7.04 12.71 26.32
CA GLY A 146 -6.06 12.98 27.35
C GLY A 146 -5.90 11.84 28.34
N ASN A 147 -4.66 11.53 28.72
CA ASN A 147 -4.36 10.47 29.68
C ASN A 147 -4.41 11.02 31.12
N GLU A 148 -5.58 11.50 31.53
CA GLU A 148 -5.78 12.13 32.84
C GLU A 148 -5.91 11.10 33.98
N ASN A 149 -5.74 9.80 33.69
CA ASN A 149 -6.00 8.70 34.61
C ASN A 149 -4.88 7.65 34.70
N LYS A 150 -3.59 8.04 34.57
CA LYS A 150 -2.45 7.12 34.81
C LYS A 150 -2.47 6.45 36.21
N LYS A 151 -3.27 6.95 37.16
CA LYS A 151 -3.54 6.28 38.44
C LYS A 151 -4.61 5.18 38.35
N CYS A 152 -5.67 5.32 37.54
CA CYS A 152 -6.74 4.32 37.40
C CYS A 152 -6.46 3.24 36.34
N LEU A 153 -5.60 3.48 35.34
CA LEU A 153 -5.23 2.44 34.38
C LEU A 153 -4.46 1.28 35.04
N ARG A 154 -3.74 1.55 36.14
CA ARG A 154 -3.01 0.54 36.92
C ARG A 154 -3.92 -0.48 37.61
N SER A 155 -5.20 -0.15 37.83
CA SER A 155 -6.18 -1.05 38.45
C SER A 155 -6.99 -1.87 37.45
N MET A 156 -6.76 -1.73 36.13
CA MET A 156 -7.44 -2.58 35.16
C MET A 156 -6.89 -4.01 35.18
N PRO A 157 -7.76 -5.03 35.10
CA PRO A 157 -7.32 -6.41 34.99
C PRO A 157 -6.49 -6.60 33.72
N ARG A 158 -5.31 -7.20 33.85
CA ARG A 158 -4.51 -7.65 32.70
C ARG A 158 -5.23 -8.78 31.98
N LYS A 159 -6.16 -8.47 31.08
CA LYS A 159 -6.67 -9.44 30.10
C LYS A 159 -5.83 -9.32 28.82
N ASN A 160 -5.43 -10.45 28.24
CA ASN A 160 -4.70 -10.51 26.98
C ASN A 160 -5.66 -10.26 25.82
N TYR A 161 -5.81 -8.99 25.40
CA TYR A 161 -6.63 -8.60 24.25
C TYR A 161 -5.82 -8.74 22.95
N LEU A 162 -5.53 -9.98 22.56
CA LEU A 162 -4.69 -10.30 21.38
C LEU A 162 -5.52 -10.48 20.08
N SER A 163 -6.73 -9.91 19.97
CA SER A 163 -7.51 -9.98 18.72
C SER A 163 -8.34 -8.71 18.46
N GLU A 164 -8.43 -8.28 17.20
CA GLU A 164 -9.20 -7.10 16.76
C GLU A 164 -10.67 -7.14 17.21
N ARG A 165 -11.28 -8.33 17.28
CA ARG A 165 -12.68 -8.50 17.70
C ARG A 165 -12.94 -8.06 19.15
N LEU A 166 -11.90 -7.98 19.98
CA LEU A 166 -12.01 -7.59 21.39
C LEU A 166 -11.68 -6.11 21.66
N TYR A 167 -11.23 -5.37 20.65
CA TYR A 167 -10.87 -3.95 20.79
C TYR A 167 -12.09 -3.08 21.11
N ARG A 168 -13.22 -3.27 20.40
CA ARG A 168 -14.49 -2.53 20.67
C ARG A 168 -15.01 -2.71 22.11
N PRO A 169 -15.11 -3.96 22.64
CA PRO A 169 -15.42 -4.18 24.06
C PRO A 169 -14.44 -3.48 25.00
N MET A 170 -13.15 -3.49 24.66
CA MET A 170 -12.11 -2.85 25.47
C MET A 170 -12.31 -1.33 25.59
N TYR A 171 -12.68 -0.60 24.52
CA TYR A 171 -13.01 0.84 24.63
C TYR A 171 -14.23 1.11 25.50
N HIS A 172 -15.26 0.27 25.40
CA HIS A 172 -16.42 0.37 26.30
C HIS A 172 -16.00 0.12 27.75
N GLU A 173 -15.13 -0.86 28.01
CA GLU A 173 -14.61 -1.18 29.34
C GLU A 173 -13.72 -0.04 29.87
N ILE A 174 -12.78 0.48 29.08
CA ILE A 174 -11.89 1.59 29.47
C ILE A 174 -12.69 2.88 29.67
N SER A 175 -13.64 3.19 28.78
CA SER A 175 -14.50 4.36 28.93
C SER A 175 -15.42 4.25 30.15
N TYR A 176 -15.90 3.05 30.46
CA TYR A 176 -16.66 2.76 31.69
C TYR A 176 -15.82 3.00 32.94
N TYR A 177 -14.60 2.46 33.01
CA TYR A 177 -13.71 2.68 34.16
C TYR A 177 -13.22 4.13 34.26
N SER A 178 -12.99 4.81 33.14
CA SER A 178 -12.64 6.24 33.13
C SER A 178 -13.77 7.14 33.63
N ARG A 179 -15.05 6.74 33.52
CA ARG A 179 -16.19 7.49 34.08
C ARG A 179 -16.38 7.24 35.58
N LYS A 180 -15.75 6.21 36.15
CA LYS A 180 -15.91 5.82 37.55
C LYS A 180 -14.88 6.45 38.53
N CYS A 181 -13.86 7.16 38.05
CA CYS A 181 -12.74 7.66 38.88
C CYS A 181 -12.90 9.12 39.40
#